data_AF-A0A927DQV1-F1
#
_entry.id   AF-A0A927DQV1-F1
#
_cell.length_a   1.000
_cell.length_b   1.000
_cell.length_c   1.000
_cell.angle_alpha   90.00
_cell.angle_beta   90.00
_cell.angle_gamma   90.00
#
_symmetry.space_group_name_H-M   'P 1'
#
loop_
_entity.id
_entity.type
_entity.pdbx_description
1 polymer ?
#
loop_
_entity_poly.entity_id
_entity_poly.type
_entity_poly.pdbx_seq_one_letter_code
_entity_poly.pdbx_strand_id
1 'polypeptide(L)'
;MLGGDKRLIDAHNQAVTEAVRQLETLAATRVMTDGKSETVLTGNLIVAKFNHDTNRNQEPQIHTHAVVINATQNGDKWQSRHR
;
A
#
# COMPACT_ATOMS: atom_id res chain seq x y z
N MET A 1 -11.93 2.41 19.68
CA MET A 1 -11.16 3.32 20.56
C MET A 1 -12.11 4.12 21.42
N LEU A 2 -11.66 4.59 22.60
CA LEU A 2 -12.38 5.28 23.70
C LEU A 2 -13.78 4.74 24.07
N GLY A 3 -14.74 4.69 23.13
CA GLY A 3 -16.04 4.03 23.26
C GLY A 3 -16.06 2.53 22.98
N GLY A 4 -14.92 1.89 22.72
CA GLY A 4 -14.80 0.42 22.65
C GLY A 4 -15.45 -0.30 21.44
N ASP A 5 -16.19 0.41 20.58
CA ASP A 5 -16.86 -0.21 19.43
C ASP A 5 -15.85 -0.74 18.40
N LYS A 6 -15.70 -2.06 18.33
CA LYS A 6 -14.78 -2.75 17.42
C LYS A 6 -15.25 -2.69 15.97
N ARG A 7 -16.55 -2.52 15.71
CA ARG A 7 -17.10 -2.47 14.34
C ARG A 7 -16.55 -1.28 13.55
N LEU A 8 -16.25 -0.18 14.24
CA LEU A 8 -15.62 1.00 13.63
C LEU A 8 -14.16 0.74 13.25
N ILE A 9 -13.45 -0.08 14.02
CA ILE A 9 -12.07 -0.50 13.71
C ILE A 9 -12.08 -1.44 12.50
N ASP A 10 -13.05 -2.36 12.44
CA ASP A 10 -13.22 -3.25 11.30
C ASP A 10 -13.57 -2.48 10.02
N ALA A 11 -14.47 -1.51 10.11
CA ALA A 11 -14.81 -0.61 9.00
C ALA A 11 -13.59 0.18 8.51
N HIS A 12 -12.77 0.72 9.41
CA HIS A 12 -11.50 1.36 9.08
C HIS A 12 -10.56 0.40 8.33
N ASN A 13 -10.39 -0.82 8.83
CA ASN A 13 -9.52 -1.83 8.19
C ASN A 13 -10.00 -2.24 6.79
N GLN A 14 -11.32 -2.33 6.59
CA GLN A 14 -11.92 -2.60 5.29
C GLN A 14 -11.67 -1.44 4.32
N ALA A 15 -11.89 -0.20 4.77
CA ALA A 15 -11.64 1.00 3.96
C ALA A 15 -10.17 1.10 3.53
N VAL A 16 -9.22 0.88 4.44
CA VAL A 16 -7.78 0.87 4.13
C VAL A 16 -7.46 -0.24 3.12
N THR A 17 -8.05 -1.42 3.27
CA THR A 17 -7.82 -2.54 2.36
C THR A 17 -8.29 -2.21 0.94
N GLU A 18 -9.46 -1.59 0.80
CA GLU A 18 -9.98 -1.20 -0.50
C GLU A 18 -9.13 -0.10 -1.15
N ALA A 19 -8.72 0.91 -0.39
CA ALA A 19 -7.80 1.93 -0.88
C ALA A 19 -6.47 1.34 -1.37
N VAL A 20 -5.92 0.35 -0.65
CA VAL A 20 -4.67 -0.35 -1.05
C VAL A 20 -4.88 -1.18 -2.33
N ARG A 21 -6.04 -1.81 -2.53
CA ARG A 21 -6.34 -2.51 -3.78
C ARG A 21 -6.37 -1.58 -4.98
N GLN A 22 -6.96 -0.40 -4.83
CA GLN A 22 -6.95 0.60 -5.90
C GLN A 22 -5.52 1.07 -6.19
N LEU A 23 -4.70 1.28 -5.16
CA LEU A 23 -3.27 1.59 -5.34
C LEU A 23 -2.52 0.49 -6.08
N GLU A 24 -2.81 -0.79 -5.81
CA GLU A 24 -2.18 -1.94 -6.47
C GLU A 24 -2.43 -1.96 -7.98
N THR A 25 -3.60 -1.51 -8.45
CA THR A 25 -3.89 -1.41 -9.90
C THR A 25 -2.97 -0.42 -10.63
N LEU A 26 -2.38 0.52 -9.90
CA LEU A 26 -1.45 1.52 -10.42
C LEU A 26 0.02 1.09 -10.24
N ALA A 27 0.27 -0.10 -9.67
CA ALA A 27 1.62 -0.61 -9.48
C ALA A 27 2.31 -0.78 -10.83
N ALA A 28 3.54 -0.30 -10.91
CA ALA A 28 4.34 -0.32 -12.12
C ALA A 28 5.82 -0.52 -11.80
N THR A 29 6.58 -0.94 -12.81
CA THR A 29 8.04 -0.95 -12.80
C THR A 29 8.58 -0.30 -14.07
N ARG A 30 9.89 -0.03 -14.09
CA ARG A 30 10.59 0.51 -15.26
C ARG A 30 11.35 -0.63 -15.94
N VAL A 31 11.08 -0.86 -17.21
CA VAL A 31 11.79 -1.83 -18.06
C VAL A 31 12.65 -1.08 -19.06
N MET A 32 13.81 -1.64 -19.42
CA MET A 32 14.66 -1.13 -20.49
C MET A 32 14.83 -2.20 -21.56
N THR A 33 14.52 -1.85 -22.80
CA THR A 33 14.63 -2.70 -23.98
C THR A 33 15.30 -1.89 -25.08
N ASP A 34 16.38 -2.40 -25.66
CA ASP A 34 17.15 -1.74 -26.73
C ASP A 34 17.51 -0.27 -26.42
N GLY A 35 17.92 -0.01 -25.17
CA GLY A 35 18.32 1.32 -24.68
C GLY A 35 17.16 2.30 -24.43
N LYS A 36 15.91 1.91 -24.74
CA LYS A 36 14.70 2.70 -24.43
C LYS A 36 14.08 2.19 -23.16
N SER A 37 13.51 3.09 -22.37
CA SER A 37 12.93 2.72 -21.10
C SER A 37 11.49 3.16 -20.97
N GLU A 38 10.67 2.25 -20.47
CA GLU A 38 9.22 2.36 -20.43
C GLU A 38 8.70 1.99 -19.04
N THR A 39 7.58 2.61 -18.67
CA THR A 39 6.84 2.26 -17.47
C THR A 39 5.82 1.19 -17.82
N VAL A 40 5.89 0.05 -17.13
CA VAL A 40 5.03 -1.11 -17.36
C VAL A 40 4.22 -1.34 -16.10
N LEU A 41 2.89 -1.42 -16.23
CA LEU A 41 2.00 -1.80 -15.12
C LEU A 41 2.25 -3.26 -14.75
N THR A 42 2.40 -3.51 -13.46
CA THR A 42 2.61 -4.84 -12.89
C THR A 42 1.39 -5.33 -12.13
N GLY A 43 0.57 -4.42 -11.59
CA GLY A 43 -0.69 -4.76 -10.93
C GLY A 43 -0.54 -5.59 -9.66
N ASN A 44 0.64 -5.58 -9.03
CA ASN A 44 0.89 -6.32 -7.79
C ASN A 44 1.81 -5.54 -6.84
N LEU A 45 1.48 -5.55 -5.55
CA LEU A 45 2.27 -4.93 -4.48
C LEU A 45 2.45 -5.88 -3.29
N ILE A 46 3.56 -5.72 -2.58
CA ILE A 46 3.71 -6.25 -1.22
C ILE A 46 3.47 -5.08 -0.26
N VAL A 47 2.44 -5.19 0.59
CA VAL A 47 2.04 -4.13 1.53
C VAL A 47 1.88 -4.68 2.94
N ALA A 48 2.58 -4.08 3.90
CA ALA A 48 2.38 -4.34 5.32
C ALA A 48 1.51 -3.22 5.94
N LYS A 49 0.45 -3.57 6.66
CA LYS A 49 -0.51 -2.63 7.26
C LYS A 49 -0.37 -2.65 8.78
N PHE A 50 -0.03 -1.51 9.38
CA PHE A 50 0.13 -1.36 10.83
C PHE A 50 -0.84 -0.31 11.37
N ASN A 51 -1.74 -0.69 12.28
CA ASN A 51 -2.68 0.24 12.89
C ASN A 51 -2.06 0.90 14.12
N HIS A 52 -2.22 2.21 14.22
CA HIS A 52 -1.89 3.02 15.39
C HIS A 52 -3.13 3.81 15.84
N ASP A 53 -3.08 4.34 17.06
CA ASP A 53 -4.24 4.90 17.76
C ASP A 53 -4.05 6.32 18.31
N THR A 54 -2.84 6.87 18.17
CA THR A 54 -2.48 8.20 18.69
C THR A 54 -1.75 9.01 17.64
N ASN A 55 -2.05 10.30 17.54
CA ASN A 55 -1.33 11.22 16.68
C ASN A 55 -0.03 11.70 17.34
N ARG A 56 0.73 12.58 16.65
CA ARG A 56 1.98 13.15 17.19
C ARG A 56 1.78 14.03 18.43
N ASN A 57 0.57 14.56 18.63
CA ASN A 57 0.17 15.34 19.80
C ASN A 57 -0.42 14.45 20.92
N GLN A 58 -0.32 13.12 20.79
CA GLN A 58 -0.85 12.12 21.73
C GLN A 58 -2.38 12.12 21.85
N GLU A 59 -3.09 12.65 20.85
CA GLU A 59 -4.55 12.63 20.81
C GLU A 59 -5.06 11.37 20.10
N PRO A 60 -6.26 10.86 20.46
CA PRO A 60 -6.86 9.71 19.80
C PRO A 60 -7.01 9.93 18.29
N GLN A 61 -6.33 9.09 17.51
CA GLN A 61 -6.39 9.09 16.05
C GLN A 61 -6.09 7.70 15.51
N ILE A 62 -7.14 6.97 15.10
CA ILE A 62 -6.94 5.73 14.37
C ILE A 62 -6.35 6.02 12.98
N HIS A 63 -5.22 5.39 12.68
CA HIS A 63 -4.61 5.45 11.35
C HIS A 63 -3.85 4.16 11.05
N THR A 64 -3.64 3.89 9.77
CA THR A 64 -2.88 2.73 9.31
C THR A 64 -1.68 3.17 8.49
N HIS A 65 -0.49 2.74 8.89
CA HIS A 65 0.68 2.78 8.03
C HIS A 65 0.61 1.60 7.06
N ALA A 66 0.25 1.87 5.80
CA ALA A 66 0.33 0.92 4.70
C ALA A 66 1.72 1.05 4.03
N VAL A 67 2.69 0.29 4.52
CA VAL A 67 4.07 0.30 4.02
C VAL A 67 4.14 -0.51 2.74
N VAL A 68 4.29 0.18 1.60
CA VAL A 68 4.48 -0.42 0.29
C VAL A 68 5.95 -0.74 0.08
N ILE A 69 6.27 -2.02 -0.09
CA ILE A 69 7.65 -2.46 -0.35
C ILE A 69 8.05 -2.01 -1.76
N ASN A 70 9.32 -1.59 -1.92
CA ASN A 70 9.87 -1.21 -3.22
C ASN A 70 10.20 -2.43 -4.10
N ALA A 71 9.23 -3.31 -4.29
CA ALA A 71 9.33 -4.51 -5.09
C ALA A 71 7.97 -4.83 -5.72
N THR A 72 8.00 -5.18 -7.00
CA THR A 72 6.84 -5.65 -7.75
C THR A 72 7.31 -6.67 -8.79
N GLN A 73 6.45 -7.64 -9.10
CA GLN A 73 6.77 -8.74 -10.00
C GLN A 73 6.32 -8.42 -11.43
N ASN A 74 7.19 -8.69 -12.40
CA ASN A 74 6.94 -8.57 -13.83
C ASN A 74 7.41 -9.85 -14.53
N GLY A 75 6.47 -10.77 -14.81
CA GLY A 75 6.78 -12.15 -15.16
C GLY A 75 7.53 -12.86 -14.03
N ASP A 76 8.66 -13.50 -14.35
CA ASP A 76 9.48 -14.19 -13.33
C ASP A 76 10.48 -13.27 -12.60
N LYS A 77 10.46 -11.96 -12.89
CA LYS A 77 11.43 -11.01 -12.35
C LYS A 77 10.81 -10.15 -11.25
N TRP A 78 11.54 -10.00 -10.14
CA TRP A 78 11.28 -8.95 -9.15
C TRP A 78 12.07 -7.70 -9.52
N GLN A 79 11.39 -6.56 -9.54
CA GLN A 79 11.98 -5.27 -9.89
C GLN A 79 11.54 -4.21 -8.89
N SER A 80 12.29 -3.11 -8.81
CA SER A 80 11.86 -1.96 -8.01
C SER A 80 10.56 -1.37 -8.55
N ARG A 81 9.72 -0.84 -7.66
CA ARG A 81 8.50 -0.15 -8.06
C ARG A 81 8.91 1.18 -8.73
N HIS A 82 8.25 1.52 -9.83
CA HIS A 82 8.31 2.86 -10.39
C HIS A 82 7.68 3.83 -9.40
N ARG A 83 8.27 5.01 -9.23
CA ARG A 83 7.83 5.95 -8.19
C ARG A 83 6.46 6.51 -8.50
#